data_AF-A0ABD5A6A6-F1
#
_entry.id   AF-A0ABD5A6A6-F1
#
_cell.length_a   1.000
_cell.length_b   1.000
_cell.length_c   1.000
_cell.angle_alpha   90.00
_cell.angle_beta   90.00
_cell.angle_gamma   90.00
#
_symmetry.space_group_name_H-M   'P 1'
#
loop_
_entity.id
_entity.type
_entity.pdbx_description
1 polymer ?
#
loop_
_entity_poly.entity_id
_entity_poly.type
_entity_poly.pdbx_seq_one_letter_code
_entity_poly.pdbx_strand_id
1 'polypeptide(L)'
;MYQKPYPVLPLGLISLLFAGPASADWKETGSHLKLVDLLDREDGYCIDVAGSGDYVRFDLPLLTHNCKEGLYADEAVTYRDDGTLFFPAFEACVTVMGVNNNSLPYNALMLKRCHVDEPFLKATQFQTFEFTEDKQVQLVGSNLCITAGDVSKVTYSAAHRWRSLYMQECNVADKALSQWQMVKPTTR
;
A
#
# COMPACT_ATOMS: atom_id res chain seq x y z
N MET A 1 -56.46 -28.58 38.63
CA MET A 1 -55.00 -28.50 38.85
C MET A 1 -54.57 -27.08 38.52
N TYR A 2 -54.20 -26.29 39.54
CA TYR A 2 -53.77 -24.90 39.42
C TYR A 2 -52.23 -24.88 39.38
N GLN A 3 -51.63 -24.42 38.29
CA GLN A 3 -50.17 -24.21 38.20
C GLN A 3 -49.84 -22.76 38.59
N LYS A 4 -48.91 -22.60 39.55
CA LYS A 4 -48.32 -21.32 39.96
C LYS A 4 -47.36 -20.79 38.89
N PRO A 5 -47.26 -19.46 38.70
CA PRO A 5 -46.23 -18.87 37.84
C PRO A 5 -44.86 -18.81 38.56
N TYR A 6 -43.80 -19.14 37.82
CA TYR A 6 -42.41 -18.93 38.21
C TYR A 6 -41.96 -17.51 37.85
N PRO A 7 -41.06 -16.87 38.63
CA PRO A 7 -40.53 -15.55 38.30
C PRO A 7 -39.47 -15.65 37.18
N VAL A 8 -39.56 -14.75 36.21
CA VAL A 8 -38.58 -14.56 35.15
C VAL A 8 -37.47 -13.66 35.71
N LEU A 9 -36.24 -14.17 35.82
CA LEU A 9 -35.06 -13.34 36.04
C LEU A 9 -34.65 -12.67 34.71
N PRO A 10 -34.34 -11.36 34.70
CA PRO A 10 -33.82 -10.72 33.50
C PRO A 10 -32.34 -11.09 33.32
N LEU A 11 -32.01 -11.76 32.22
CA LEU A 11 -30.62 -11.84 31.75
C LEU A 11 -30.17 -10.43 31.37
N GLY A 12 -29.23 -9.86 32.12
CA GLY A 12 -28.56 -8.63 31.75
C GLY A 12 -27.74 -8.85 30.48
N LEU A 13 -28.05 -8.09 29.42
CA LEU A 13 -27.17 -7.94 28.26
C LEU A 13 -25.91 -7.19 28.70
N ILE A 14 -24.81 -7.91 28.87
CA ILE A 14 -23.47 -7.29 28.90
C ILE A 14 -23.16 -6.88 27.45
N SER A 15 -23.38 -5.61 27.15
CA SER A 15 -22.89 -4.99 25.92
C SER A 15 -21.38 -4.87 26.03
N LEU A 16 -20.66 -5.86 25.51
CA LEU A 16 -19.24 -5.73 25.21
C LEU A 16 -19.10 -4.65 24.13
N LEU A 17 -18.75 -3.44 24.56
CA LEU A 17 -18.25 -2.40 23.67
C LEU A 17 -16.95 -2.91 23.07
N PHE A 18 -17.03 -3.47 21.86
CA PHE A 18 -15.87 -3.69 21.03
C PHE A 18 -15.29 -2.30 20.72
N ALA A 19 -14.21 -1.94 21.41
CA ALA A 19 -13.32 -0.90 20.91
C ALA A 19 -12.81 -1.40 19.55
N GLY A 20 -13.29 -0.79 18.46
CA GLY A 20 -12.71 -1.00 17.14
C GLY A 20 -11.21 -0.69 17.19
N PRO A 21 -10.39 -1.30 16.34
CA PRO A 21 -8.98 -0.93 16.25
C PRO A 21 -8.91 0.59 16.05
N ALA A 22 -8.14 1.26 16.90
CA ALA A 22 -7.81 2.66 16.70
C ALA A 22 -7.20 2.76 15.30
N SER A 23 -7.82 3.55 14.42
CA SER A 23 -7.25 3.89 13.11
C SER A 23 -5.78 4.25 13.35
N ALA A 24 -4.87 3.43 12.81
CA ALA A 24 -3.45 3.61 13.05
C ALA A 24 -3.09 5.05 12.67
N ASP A 25 -2.37 5.74 13.57
CA ASP A 25 -1.89 7.08 13.28
C ASP A 25 -0.83 7.01 12.18
N TRP A 26 -1.32 7.04 10.95
CA TRP A 26 -0.55 6.90 9.73
C TRP A 26 0.42 8.06 9.54
N LYS A 27 0.21 9.20 10.23
CA LYS A 27 1.16 10.31 10.24
C LYS A 27 2.41 9.99 11.06
N GLU A 28 2.22 9.32 12.19
CA GLU A 28 3.32 8.96 13.09
C GLU A 28 4.12 7.75 12.59
N THR A 29 3.40 6.75 12.06
CA THR A 29 3.96 5.45 11.68
C THR A 29 4.32 5.34 10.20
N GLY A 30 3.75 6.20 9.35
CA GLY A 30 3.98 6.20 7.92
C GLY A 30 5.23 6.97 7.50
N SER A 31 5.65 6.71 6.28
CA SER A 31 6.69 7.42 5.53
C SER A 31 6.35 7.34 4.05
N HIS A 32 6.94 8.22 3.24
CA HIS A 32 6.92 8.04 1.80
C HIS A 32 7.81 6.87 1.41
N LEU A 33 7.34 5.99 0.52
CA LEU A 33 8.21 5.16 -0.31
C LEU A 33 8.54 5.96 -1.57
N LYS A 34 9.67 6.67 -1.53
CA LYS A 34 10.08 7.67 -2.50
C LYS A 34 11.17 7.12 -3.42
N LEU A 35 11.12 7.44 -4.73
CA LEU A 35 12.24 7.20 -5.64
C LEU A 35 13.50 7.91 -5.15
N VAL A 36 14.64 7.24 -5.26
CA VAL A 36 15.94 7.85 -4.94
C VAL A 36 16.26 8.97 -5.93
N ASP A 37 16.01 8.73 -7.23
CA ASP A 37 16.10 9.76 -8.26
C ASP A 37 14.86 10.66 -8.23
N LEU A 38 15.09 11.97 -8.35
CA LEU A 38 14.04 12.98 -8.36
C LEU A 38 13.33 13.07 -9.73
N LEU A 39 13.95 12.52 -10.78
CA LEU A 39 13.53 12.58 -12.17
C LEU A 39 13.32 14.04 -12.62
N ASP A 40 12.15 14.36 -13.14
CA ASP A 40 11.77 15.67 -13.67
C ASP A 40 11.21 16.63 -12.59
N ARG A 41 11.40 16.34 -11.30
CA ARG A 41 10.65 17.01 -10.22
C ARG A 41 11.44 17.20 -8.92
N GLU A 42 11.40 18.41 -8.35
CA GLU A 42 12.10 18.71 -7.08
C GLU A 42 11.49 18.00 -5.86
N ASP A 43 10.17 17.83 -5.85
CA ASP A 43 9.44 17.05 -4.83
C ASP A 43 9.65 15.53 -5.00
N GLY A 44 10.15 15.10 -6.16
CA GLY A 44 10.38 13.70 -6.51
C GLY A 44 9.09 12.90 -6.63
N TYR A 45 9.21 11.58 -6.60
CA TYR A 45 8.09 10.67 -6.86
C TYR A 45 7.92 9.62 -5.77
N CYS A 46 6.68 9.35 -5.40
CA CYS A 46 6.25 8.45 -4.34
C CYS A 46 5.24 7.44 -4.88
N ILE A 47 5.14 6.27 -4.24
CA ILE A 47 3.99 5.39 -4.45
C ILE A 47 2.71 6.05 -3.92
N ASP A 48 1.63 5.98 -4.69
CA ASP A 48 0.38 6.65 -4.37
C ASP A 48 -0.82 5.75 -4.68
N VAL A 49 -1.85 5.84 -3.85
CA VAL A 49 -3.12 5.16 -4.05
C VAL A 49 -4.04 6.01 -4.92
N ALA A 50 -4.51 5.45 -6.04
CA ALA A 50 -5.39 6.15 -6.94
C ALA A 50 -6.66 6.68 -6.24
N GLY A 51 -6.89 7.99 -6.34
CA GLY A 51 -8.04 8.69 -5.78
C GLY A 51 -7.63 9.70 -4.72
N SER A 52 -8.59 10.21 -3.95
CA SER A 52 -8.34 11.16 -2.86
C SER A 52 -9.54 11.22 -1.91
N GLY A 53 -9.30 11.27 -0.60
CA GLY A 53 -10.36 11.30 0.42
C GLY A 53 -11.34 10.14 0.27
N ASP A 54 -12.63 10.44 0.21
CA ASP A 54 -13.70 9.44 0.04
C ASP A 54 -13.71 8.77 -1.35
N TYR A 55 -12.89 9.24 -2.28
CA TYR A 55 -12.81 8.74 -3.66
C TYR A 55 -11.59 7.84 -3.92
N VAL A 56 -10.91 7.36 -2.87
CA VAL A 56 -9.82 6.37 -2.99
C VAL A 56 -10.36 5.07 -3.61
N ARG A 57 -9.59 4.46 -4.51
CA ARG A 57 -9.99 3.29 -5.33
C ARG A 57 -9.03 2.12 -5.16
N PHE A 58 -9.43 1.12 -4.38
CA PHE A 58 -8.66 -0.13 -4.18
C PHE A 58 -8.83 -1.16 -5.30
N ASP A 59 -9.70 -0.88 -6.27
CA ASP A 59 -9.90 -1.66 -7.49
C ASP A 59 -9.00 -1.19 -8.65
N LEU A 60 -8.28 -0.09 -8.48
CA LEU A 60 -7.32 0.42 -9.45
C LEU A 60 -5.87 0.09 -9.04
N PRO A 61 -4.92 0.06 -10.00
CA PRO A 61 -3.50 -0.02 -9.70
C PRO A 61 -3.01 1.14 -8.83
N LEU A 62 -2.00 0.87 -8.02
CA LEU A 62 -1.15 1.90 -7.44
C LEU A 62 -0.44 2.68 -8.55
N LEU A 63 -0.12 3.93 -8.25
CA LEU A 63 0.54 4.86 -9.15
C LEU A 63 1.89 5.28 -8.59
N THR A 64 2.72 5.86 -9.44
CA THR A 64 3.82 6.71 -9.01
C THR A 64 3.35 8.15 -9.20
N HIS A 65 3.21 8.92 -8.11
CA HIS A 65 2.77 10.31 -8.14
C HIS A 65 3.88 11.21 -7.57
N ASN A 66 3.91 12.49 -7.93
CA ASN A 66 4.87 13.39 -7.28
C ASN A 66 4.58 13.46 -5.78
N CYS A 67 5.61 13.36 -4.94
CA CYS A 67 5.42 13.32 -3.50
C CYS A 67 4.73 14.59 -2.99
N LYS A 68 3.77 14.44 -2.08
CA LYS A 68 3.05 15.58 -1.48
C LYS A 68 3.93 16.28 -0.45
N GLU A 69 3.65 17.56 -0.19
CA GLU A 69 4.26 18.30 0.92
C GLU A 69 3.64 17.83 2.24
N GLY A 70 4.44 17.19 3.09
CA GLY A 70 3.93 16.48 4.27
C GLY A 70 3.56 15.03 3.96
N LEU A 71 2.88 14.35 4.88
CA LEU A 71 2.40 12.98 4.68
C LEU A 71 0.88 12.99 4.53
N TYR A 72 0.38 12.25 3.53
CA TYR A 72 -1.06 12.02 3.31
C TYR A 72 -1.37 10.53 3.33
N ALA A 73 -2.62 10.18 3.65
CA ALA A 73 -3.08 8.81 3.85
C ALA A 73 -2.78 7.88 2.64
N ASP A 74 -2.82 8.43 1.43
CA ASP A 74 -2.61 7.78 0.15
C ASP A 74 -1.15 7.69 -0.31
N GLU A 75 -0.21 8.31 0.41
CA GLU A 75 1.25 8.13 0.22
C GLU A 75 1.95 7.62 1.49
N ALA A 76 1.19 7.37 2.57
CA ALA A 76 1.70 6.87 3.83
C ALA A 76 1.92 5.37 3.79
N VAL A 77 3.19 4.96 3.82
CA VAL A 77 3.62 3.56 3.80
C VAL A 77 4.46 3.23 5.03
N THR A 78 4.25 2.06 5.61
CA THR A 78 5.11 1.44 6.62
C THR A 78 5.70 0.16 6.03
N TYR A 79 7.03 0.02 6.05
CA TYR A 79 7.66 -1.26 5.80
C TYR A 79 7.74 -2.03 7.12
N ARG A 80 7.05 -3.16 7.20
CA ARG A 80 6.88 -3.95 8.43
C ARG A 80 7.90 -5.08 8.53
N ASP A 81 8.07 -5.59 9.75
CA ASP A 81 9.00 -6.71 10.04
C ASP A 81 8.64 -8.01 9.31
N ASP A 82 7.38 -8.15 8.86
CA ASP A 82 6.92 -9.27 8.04
C ASP A 82 7.21 -9.09 6.52
N GLY A 83 7.95 -8.04 6.17
CA GLY A 83 8.32 -7.68 4.80
C GLY A 83 7.18 -7.03 3.99
N THR A 84 6.03 -6.75 4.60
CA THR A 84 4.93 -6.08 3.88
C THR A 84 5.15 -4.58 3.79
N LEU A 85 4.76 -4.00 2.65
CA LEU A 85 4.55 -2.56 2.50
C LEU A 85 3.09 -2.25 2.82
N PHE A 86 2.85 -1.65 3.97
CA PHE A 86 1.53 -1.45 4.56
C PHE A 86 1.08 0.00 4.47
N PHE A 87 -0.16 0.23 4.06
CA PHE A 87 -0.82 1.53 4.08
C PHE A 87 -1.71 1.65 5.33
N PRO A 88 -1.21 2.28 6.42
CA PRO A 88 -1.92 2.34 7.70
C PRO A 88 -3.29 2.97 7.68
N ALA A 89 -3.51 3.98 6.84
CA ALA A 89 -4.82 4.62 6.73
C ALA A 89 -5.91 3.68 6.16
N PHE A 90 -5.51 2.65 5.42
CA PHE A 90 -6.44 1.76 4.70
C PHE A 90 -6.40 0.31 5.19
N GLU A 91 -5.56 0.00 6.18
CA GLU A 91 -5.35 -1.35 6.69
C GLU A 91 -5.05 -2.38 5.58
N ALA A 92 -4.30 -1.95 4.55
CA ALA A 92 -4.05 -2.73 3.34
C ALA A 92 -2.56 -2.83 3.03
N CYS A 93 -2.19 -3.89 2.31
CA CYS A 93 -0.82 -4.16 1.89
C CYS A 93 -0.69 -4.02 0.37
N VAL A 94 0.45 -3.50 -0.06
CA VAL A 94 0.86 -3.53 -1.47
C VAL A 94 0.93 -4.99 -1.92
N THR A 95 0.24 -5.30 -3.00
CA THR A 95 0.13 -6.64 -3.54
C THR A 95 0.42 -6.63 -5.01
N VAL A 96 1.35 -7.46 -5.45
CA VAL A 96 1.63 -7.67 -6.86
C VAL A 96 0.51 -8.51 -7.48
N MET A 97 0.00 -8.09 -8.64
CA MET A 97 -0.91 -8.93 -9.42
C MET A 97 -0.20 -10.21 -9.86
N GLY A 98 -0.82 -11.36 -9.63
CA GLY A 98 -0.30 -12.66 -10.02
C GLY A 98 -1.41 -13.69 -10.15
N VAL A 99 -1.17 -14.73 -10.95
CA VAL A 99 -2.11 -15.84 -11.15
C VAL A 99 -1.42 -17.14 -10.78
N ASN A 100 -2.10 -17.96 -9.98
CA ASN A 100 -1.52 -19.14 -9.35
C ASN A 100 -0.26 -18.74 -8.58
N ASN A 101 0.89 -19.30 -8.95
CA ASN A 101 2.15 -19.10 -8.25
C ASN A 101 3.10 -18.16 -9.00
N ASN A 102 2.61 -17.41 -10.00
CA ASN A 102 3.43 -16.57 -10.84
C ASN A 102 2.94 -15.12 -10.86
N SER A 103 3.88 -14.19 -10.72
CA SER A 103 3.76 -12.83 -11.22
C SER A 103 4.72 -12.64 -12.39
N LEU A 104 4.37 -11.75 -13.32
CA LEU A 104 5.13 -11.49 -14.54
C LEU A 104 5.66 -10.05 -14.52
N PRO A 105 6.74 -9.77 -15.28
CA PRO A 105 7.10 -8.40 -15.61
C PRO A 105 5.90 -7.64 -16.20
N TYR A 106 5.84 -6.35 -15.91
CA TYR A 106 4.78 -5.40 -16.23
C TYR A 106 3.44 -5.61 -15.49
N ASN A 107 3.36 -6.57 -14.56
CA ASN A 107 2.20 -6.67 -13.69
C ASN A 107 2.09 -5.47 -12.76
N ALA A 108 0.85 -5.01 -12.57
CA ALA A 108 0.52 -3.91 -11.67
C ALA A 108 0.63 -4.30 -10.19
N LEU A 109 0.75 -3.29 -9.33
CA LEU A 109 0.56 -3.42 -7.89
C LEU A 109 -0.79 -2.82 -7.49
N MET A 110 -1.43 -3.39 -6.48
CA MET A 110 -2.71 -2.92 -5.92
C MET A 110 -2.68 -2.96 -4.41
N LEU A 111 -3.58 -2.23 -3.75
CA LEU A 111 -3.86 -2.47 -2.33
C LEU A 111 -4.88 -3.57 -2.15
N LYS A 112 -4.51 -4.55 -1.30
CA LYS A 112 -5.40 -5.65 -0.89
C LYS A 112 -5.24 -5.89 0.61
N ARG A 113 -6.18 -6.65 1.17
CA ARG A 113 -6.08 -7.08 2.57
C ARG A 113 -4.76 -7.82 2.78
N CYS A 114 -4.07 -7.50 3.87
CA CYS A 114 -2.81 -8.15 4.21
C CYS A 114 -3.04 -9.62 4.55
N HIS A 115 -2.22 -10.52 4.00
CA HIS A 115 -2.19 -11.95 4.32
C HIS A 115 -3.50 -12.71 4.06
N VAL A 116 -4.33 -12.21 3.13
CA VAL A 116 -5.60 -12.86 2.77
C VAL A 116 -5.58 -13.29 1.30
N ASP A 117 -5.51 -14.59 1.07
CA ASP A 117 -5.75 -15.17 -0.24
C ASP A 117 -7.23 -15.05 -0.65
N GLU A 118 -7.46 -14.69 -1.91
CA GLU A 118 -8.78 -14.62 -2.53
C GLU A 118 -8.76 -15.38 -3.87
N PRO A 119 -9.91 -15.74 -4.46
CA PRO A 119 -9.93 -16.29 -5.81
C PRO A 119 -9.18 -15.36 -6.78
N PHE A 120 -8.21 -15.93 -7.50
CA PHE A 120 -7.33 -15.19 -8.44
C PHE A 120 -6.39 -14.14 -7.79
N LEU A 121 -6.18 -14.21 -6.48
CA LEU A 121 -5.23 -13.36 -5.76
C LEU A 121 -4.53 -14.14 -4.63
N LYS A 122 -3.25 -14.44 -4.82
CA LYS A 122 -2.41 -15.11 -3.81
C LYS A 122 -1.60 -14.11 -3.00
N ALA A 123 -2.31 -13.30 -2.20
CA ALA A 123 -1.72 -12.24 -1.39
C ALA A 123 -0.55 -12.73 -0.52
N THR A 124 -0.68 -13.91 0.09
CA THR A 124 0.37 -14.48 0.95
C THR A 124 1.69 -14.77 0.22
N GLN A 125 1.67 -14.85 -1.12
CA GLN A 125 2.88 -15.01 -1.95
C GLN A 125 3.35 -13.69 -2.57
N PHE A 126 2.45 -12.71 -2.73
CA PHE A 126 2.67 -11.52 -3.56
C PHE A 126 2.65 -10.20 -2.78
N GLN A 127 2.83 -10.24 -1.45
CA GLN A 127 2.83 -9.06 -0.57
C GLN A 127 4.12 -8.84 0.23
N THR A 128 5.10 -9.74 0.11
CA THR A 128 6.36 -9.66 0.86
C THR A 128 7.47 -9.13 -0.03
N PHE A 129 8.13 -8.07 0.41
CA PHE A 129 9.19 -7.40 -0.31
C PHE A 129 10.45 -7.31 0.54
N GLU A 130 11.58 -7.11 -0.13
CA GLU A 130 12.86 -6.80 0.50
C GLU A 130 13.54 -5.64 -0.22
N PHE A 131 14.29 -4.82 0.53
CA PHE A 131 15.18 -3.83 -0.06
C PHE A 131 16.51 -4.51 -0.36
N THR A 132 16.89 -4.50 -1.64
CA THR A 132 18.19 -4.98 -2.10
C THR A 132 19.31 -4.00 -1.71
N GLU A 133 20.57 -4.42 -1.81
CA GLU A 133 21.74 -3.54 -1.62
C GLU A 133 21.72 -2.35 -2.59
N ASP A 134 21.17 -2.56 -3.79
CA ASP A 134 20.96 -1.54 -4.81
C ASP A 134 19.77 -0.63 -4.53
N LYS A 135 19.12 -0.70 -3.36
CA LYS A 135 17.91 0.04 -2.98
C LYS A 135 16.69 -0.22 -3.86
N GLN A 136 16.69 -1.28 -4.66
CA GLN A 136 15.46 -1.72 -5.33
C GLN A 136 14.58 -2.48 -4.35
N VAL A 137 13.27 -2.39 -4.53
CA VAL A 137 12.27 -3.10 -3.72
C VAL A 137 11.82 -4.34 -4.47
N GLN A 138 12.34 -5.50 -4.08
CA GLN A 138 12.17 -6.78 -4.75
C GLN A 138 11.05 -7.58 -4.10
N LEU A 139 10.19 -8.22 -4.91
CA LEU A 139 9.24 -9.21 -4.44
C LEU A 139 9.99 -10.48 -4.05
N VAL A 140 9.88 -10.89 -2.79
CA VAL A 140 10.59 -12.04 -2.23
C VAL A 140 10.26 -13.32 -3.02
N GLY A 141 11.29 -14.11 -3.32
CA GLY A 141 11.15 -15.35 -4.11
C GLY A 141 11.01 -15.14 -5.61
N SER A 142 11.25 -13.92 -6.11
CA SER A 142 11.25 -13.59 -7.54
C SER A 142 12.44 -12.68 -7.88
N ASN A 143 12.67 -12.39 -9.17
CA ASN A 143 13.59 -11.32 -9.61
C ASN A 143 12.82 -10.05 -10.01
N LEU A 144 11.62 -9.82 -9.46
CA LEU A 144 10.77 -8.69 -9.82
C LEU A 144 10.91 -7.55 -8.82
N CYS A 145 11.16 -6.34 -9.32
CA CYS A 145 11.30 -5.11 -8.54
C CYS A 145 10.21 -4.09 -8.89
N ILE A 146 9.75 -3.37 -7.88
CA ILE A 146 8.84 -2.23 -8.05
C ILE A 146 9.53 -1.16 -8.91
N THR A 147 8.88 -0.74 -9.98
CA THR A 147 9.45 0.16 -11.00
C THR A 147 8.43 1.20 -11.43
N ALA A 148 8.86 2.46 -11.48
CA ALA A 148 8.09 3.57 -12.02
C ALA A 148 8.15 3.61 -13.55
N GLY A 149 7.10 4.13 -14.18
CA GLY A 149 7.07 4.39 -15.62
C GLY A 149 7.97 5.54 -16.03
N ASP A 150 8.50 5.47 -17.25
CA ASP A 150 9.34 6.51 -17.86
C ASP A 150 8.52 7.71 -18.38
N VAL A 151 7.22 7.52 -18.65
CA VAL A 151 6.31 8.58 -19.09
C VAL A 151 5.63 9.29 -17.91
N SER A 152 5.89 10.60 -17.79
CA SER A 152 5.24 11.53 -16.86
C SER A 152 4.09 12.28 -17.54
N LYS A 153 2.93 12.39 -16.89
CA LYS A 153 1.76 13.18 -17.35
C LYS A 153 1.14 14.00 -16.23
N VAL A 154 0.48 15.10 -16.59
CA VAL A 154 -0.36 15.89 -15.66
C VAL A 154 -1.52 15.03 -15.15
N THR A 155 -1.98 15.29 -13.92
CA THR A 155 -3.26 14.75 -13.43
C THR A 155 -4.37 15.77 -13.69
N TYR A 156 -5.38 15.85 -12.82
CA TYR A 156 -6.41 16.90 -12.83
C TYR A 156 -5.87 18.29 -12.45
N SER A 157 -4.66 18.36 -11.88
CA SER A 157 -3.95 19.61 -11.54
C SER A 157 -2.70 19.75 -12.40
N ALA A 158 -2.44 20.97 -12.89
CA ALA A 158 -1.22 21.29 -13.63
C ALA A 158 0.05 21.13 -12.79
N ALA A 159 -0.06 21.23 -11.45
CA ALA A 159 1.07 21.07 -10.54
C ALA A 159 1.44 19.59 -10.28
N HIS A 160 0.51 18.67 -10.53
CA HIS A 160 0.65 17.27 -10.18
C HIS A 160 1.11 16.45 -11.39
N ARG A 161 1.92 15.42 -11.14
CA ARG A 161 2.41 14.50 -12.14
C ARG A 161 2.25 13.07 -11.67
N TRP A 162 1.97 12.19 -12.62
CA TRP A 162 1.91 10.75 -12.37
C TRP A 162 2.64 9.97 -13.46
N ARG A 163 3.06 8.76 -13.09
CA ARG A 163 3.68 7.73 -13.92
C ARG A 163 3.00 6.39 -13.56
N SER A 164 3.07 5.41 -14.45
CA SER A 164 2.66 4.05 -14.13
C SER A 164 3.54 3.45 -13.03
N LEU A 165 3.03 2.45 -12.30
CA LEU A 165 3.81 1.66 -11.35
C LEU A 165 3.57 0.18 -11.62
N TYR A 166 4.65 -0.59 -11.77
CA TYR A 166 4.58 -1.99 -12.17
C TYR A 166 5.81 -2.76 -11.68
N MET A 167 5.77 -4.08 -11.83
CA MET A 167 6.92 -4.95 -11.56
C MET A 167 7.79 -5.10 -12.80
N GLN A 168 9.12 -5.02 -12.67
CA GLN A 168 10.05 -5.33 -13.76
C GLN A 168 11.18 -6.22 -13.24
N GLU A 169 11.85 -6.97 -14.11
CA GLU A 169 13.04 -7.71 -13.70
C GLU A 169 14.09 -6.74 -13.11
N CYS A 170 14.58 -7.00 -11.90
CA CYS A 170 15.42 -6.08 -11.13
C CYS A 170 16.72 -5.70 -11.87
N ASN A 171 17.31 -6.65 -12.61
CA ASN A 171 18.51 -6.48 -13.43
C ASN A 171 18.28 -5.77 -14.76
N VAL A 172 17.02 -5.62 -15.19
CA VAL A 172 16.64 -4.91 -16.43
C VAL A 172 16.09 -3.52 -16.12
N ALA A 173 15.45 -3.36 -14.95
CA ALA A 173 14.86 -2.09 -14.54
C ALA A 173 15.92 -0.97 -14.47
N ASP A 174 15.61 0.18 -15.08
CA ASP A 174 16.43 1.37 -14.94
C ASP A 174 16.51 1.75 -13.44
N LYS A 175 17.72 1.96 -12.94
CA LYS A 175 17.95 2.27 -11.53
C LYS A 175 17.29 3.60 -11.13
N ALA A 176 17.25 4.60 -12.02
CA ALA A 176 16.57 5.86 -11.74
C ALA A 176 15.05 5.68 -11.51
N LEU A 177 14.46 4.62 -12.09
CA LEU A 177 13.03 4.32 -11.99
C LEU A 177 12.71 3.22 -10.97
N SER A 178 13.70 2.56 -10.38
CA SER A 178 13.48 1.36 -9.56
C SER A 178 14.21 1.36 -8.22
N GLN A 179 15.00 2.39 -7.90
CA GLN A 179 15.59 2.56 -6.58
C GLN A 179 14.68 3.40 -5.70
N TRP A 180 14.35 2.89 -4.52
CA TRP A 180 13.41 3.49 -3.59
C TRP A 180 14.01 3.64 -2.19
N GLN A 181 13.43 4.52 -1.39
CA GLN A 181 13.81 4.76 -0.01
C GLN A 181 12.59 5.16 0.82
N MET A 182 12.59 4.76 2.09
CA MET A 182 11.62 5.23 3.07
C MET A 182 12.04 6.60 3.57
N VAL A 183 11.18 7.61 3.42
CA VAL A 183 11.47 9.00 3.81
C VAL A 183 10.32 9.52 4.67
N LYS A 184 10.62 9.93 5.91
CA LYS A 184 9.66 10.74 6.67
C LYS A 184 9.63 12.15 6.08
N PRO A 185 8.48 12.63 5.58
CA PRO A 185 8.41 14.00 5.11
C PRO A 185 8.57 14.96 6.29
N THR A 186 9.36 16.01 6.09
CA THR A 186 9.46 17.10 7.07
C THR A 186 8.11 17.81 7.15
N THR A 187 7.50 17.81 8.34
CA THR A 187 6.40 18.71 8.67
C THR A 187 6.89 20.15 8.53
N ARG A 188 6.24 20.94 7.68
CA ARG A 188 6.30 22.41 7.84
C ARG A 188 5.39 22.84 8.96
#